data_AF-A0A6V7INY8-F1
#
_entry.id   AF-A0A6V7INY8-F1
#
_cell.length_a   1.000
_cell.length_b   1.000
_cell.length_c   1.000
_cell.angle_alpha   90.00
_cell.angle_beta   90.00
_cell.angle_gamma   90.00
#
_symmetry.space_group_name_H-M   'P 1'
#
loop_
_entity.id
_entity.type
_entity.pdbx_description
1 polymer ?
#
loop_
_entity_poly.entity_id
_entity_poly.type
_entity_poly.pdbx_seq_one_letter_code
_entity_poly.pdbx_strand_id
1 'polypeptide(L)'
;GAAHAELNQQPQQLHNFAWKSNNEYHYIVESRSLTGLPDVSNQYSGVLMRAVLKVQSKDGETLFAKMSKVEYAPVHTQLPRGWDSEIPEGMQDFKPLATSGKPFEVRMENGVIRELIFDKDVPTWEVNICKGVVTQLQVDTQGENMIASRNNQSPDSEQNNAMYKTMEDSVGGTCEVLYDINAAPESMAQQIMRRLPGVQYRTGEKVYEIMKTKDFSNCRRRAAVHFGVTGGMDFEPGSSKEGLVK
;
A
#
# COMPACT_ATOMS: atom_id res chain seq x y z
N GLY A 1 -41.36 -41.59 16.25
CA GLY A 1 -40.52 -41.89 15.09
C GLY A 1 -39.86 -40.60 14.65
N ALA A 2 -38.55 -40.53 14.81
CA ALA A 2 -37.71 -39.45 14.31
C ALA A 2 -37.56 -39.56 12.79
N ALA A 3 -37.40 -38.43 12.12
CA ALA A 3 -36.68 -38.34 10.87
C ALA A 3 -35.95 -36.99 10.84
N HIS A 4 -34.66 -37.08 11.15
CA HIS A 4 -33.64 -36.08 10.89
C HIS A 4 -33.50 -35.84 9.39
N ALA A 5 -33.24 -34.61 9.00
CA ALA A 5 -32.43 -34.30 7.83
C ALA A 5 -31.50 -33.15 8.23
N GLU A 6 -30.24 -33.52 8.48
CA GLU A 6 -29.13 -32.62 8.78
C GLU A 6 -28.57 -31.99 7.50
N LEU A 7 -28.17 -30.73 7.67
CA LEU A 7 -26.96 -30.07 7.14
C LEU A 7 -26.58 -30.28 5.67
N ASN A 8 -26.69 -29.19 4.92
CA ASN A 8 -25.55 -28.72 4.11
C ASN A 8 -25.41 -27.20 4.28
N GLN A 9 -24.75 -26.82 5.36
CA GLN A 9 -24.10 -25.51 5.45
C GLN A 9 -22.86 -25.56 4.56
N GLN A 10 -22.91 -24.93 3.40
CA GLN A 10 -21.70 -24.43 2.76
C GLN A 10 -21.49 -22.99 3.26
N PRO A 11 -20.45 -22.69 4.05
CA PRO A 11 -20.08 -21.30 4.26
C PRO A 11 -19.44 -20.81 2.96
N GLN A 12 -20.23 -20.23 2.05
CA GLN A 12 -19.68 -19.28 1.08
C GLN A 12 -19.29 -18.01 1.84
N GLN A 13 -18.24 -18.08 2.65
CA GLN A 13 -17.55 -16.89 3.11
C GLN A 13 -16.71 -16.39 1.94
N LEU A 14 -17.37 -15.70 1.01
CA LEU A 14 -16.69 -14.88 -0.01
C LEU A 14 -15.98 -13.76 0.75
N HIS A 15 -14.75 -14.05 1.20
CA HIS A 15 -13.86 -13.06 1.76
C HIS A 15 -13.51 -12.12 0.62
N ASN A 16 -14.26 -11.03 0.51
CA ASN A 16 -14.09 -10.06 -0.58
C ASN A 16 -12.77 -9.26 -0.48
N PHE A 17 -11.78 -9.67 0.33
CA PHE A 17 -10.45 -9.05 0.48
C PHE A 17 -10.47 -7.50 0.41
N ALA A 18 -11.39 -6.87 1.14
CA ALA A 18 -11.72 -5.43 1.16
C ALA A 18 -12.56 -4.84 0.00
N TRP A 19 -12.79 -5.58 -1.09
CA TRP A 19 -13.49 -5.16 -2.29
C TRP A 19 -14.88 -5.78 -2.46
N LYS A 20 -15.93 -5.00 -2.17
CA LYS A 20 -17.32 -5.39 -2.44
C LYS A 20 -17.60 -5.28 -3.94
N SER A 21 -18.03 -6.37 -4.56
CA SER A 21 -18.40 -6.42 -5.98
C SER A 21 -19.40 -5.32 -6.37
N ASN A 22 -19.27 -4.79 -7.58
CA ASN A 22 -20.08 -3.72 -8.15
C ASN A 22 -20.04 -2.39 -7.38
N ASN A 23 -18.96 -2.13 -6.62
CA ASN A 23 -18.73 -0.82 -6.01
C ASN A 23 -17.58 -0.08 -6.67
N GLU A 24 -17.66 1.25 -6.62
CA GLU A 24 -16.60 2.17 -7.01
C GLU A 24 -16.04 2.86 -5.76
N TYR A 25 -14.72 2.81 -5.61
CA TYR A 25 -13.96 3.39 -4.52
C TYR A 25 -13.16 4.58 -5.04
N HIS A 26 -13.17 5.69 -4.30
CA HIS A 26 -12.49 6.93 -4.68
C HIS A 26 -11.46 7.25 -3.62
N TYR A 27 -10.21 7.39 -4.04
CA TYR A 27 -9.08 7.72 -3.19
C TYR A 27 -8.45 9.02 -3.65
N ILE A 28 -8.12 9.87 -2.67
CA ILE A 28 -7.19 10.97 -2.86
C ILE A 28 -5.80 10.38 -2.60
N VAL A 29 -4.93 10.49 -3.60
CA VAL A 29 -3.55 10.01 -3.53
C VAL A 29 -2.67 11.22 -3.34
N GLU A 30 -1.85 11.20 -2.30
CA GLU A 30 -0.83 12.20 -2.04
C GLU A 30 0.50 11.47 -1.81
N SER A 31 1.56 11.99 -2.40
CA SER A 31 2.90 11.43 -2.21
C SER A 31 3.93 12.54 -2.12
N ARG A 32 5.02 12.21 -1.44
CA ARG A 32 6.16 13.09 -1.23
C ARG A 32 7.43 12.26 -1.35
N SER A 33 8.36 12.73 -2.16
CA SER A 33 9.69 12.16 -2.26
C SER A 33 10.70 13.29 -2.11
N LEU A 34 11.51 13.22 -1.05
CA LEU A 34 12.51 14.23 -0.73
C LEU A 34 13.91 13.61 -0.68
N THR A 35 14.90 14.42 -1.02
CA THR A 35 16.32 14.18 -0.78
C THR A 35 16.89 15.37 -0.02
N GLY A 36 17.85 15.10 0.88
CA GLY A 36 18.50 16.10 1.70
C GLY A 36 19.68 15.48 2.46
N LEU A 37 20.40 16.31 3.20
CA LEU A 37 21.47 15.89 4.12
C LEU A 37 21.08 16.34 5.53
N PRO A 38 20.21 15.58 6.23
CA PRO A 38 19.62 16.01 7.50
C PRO A 38 20.66 16.35 8.58
N ASP A 39 21.80 15.64 8.59
CA ASP A 39 22.89 15.87 9.55
C ASP A 39 23.65 17.19 9.31
N VAL A 40 23.53 17.77 8.11
CA VAL A 40 24.20 19.02 7.72
C VAL A 40 23.24 20.20 7.82
N SER A 41 22.05 20.04 7.24
CA SER A 41 21.02 21.08 7.23
C SER A 41 19.66 20.50 6.91
N ASN A 42 18.62 21.15 7.39
CA ASN A 42 17.24 20.84 7.04
C ASN A 42 16.83 21.39 5.66
N GLN A 43 17.73 21.40 4.69
CA GLN A 43 17.46 21.75 3.30
C GLN A 43 17.06 20.49 2.53
N TYR A 44 15.90 20.54 1.86
CA TYR A 44 15.39 19.42 1.09
C TYR A 44 15.04 19.83 -0.33
N SER A 45 15.23 18.90 -1.26
CA SER A 45 14.75 19.00 -2.64
C SER A 45 13.93 17.77 -2.99
N GLY A 46 12.94 17.88 -3.87
CA GLY A 46 12.12 16.72 -4.21
C GLY A 46 10.87 17.05 -5.00
N VAL A 47 9.88 16.18 -4.89
CA VAL A 47 8.60 16.28 -5.61
C VAL A 47 7.44 15.88 -4.70
N LEU A 48 6.37 16.67 -4.79
CA LEU A 48 5.04 16.31 -4.32
C LEU A 48 4.23 15.84 -5.53
N MET A 49 3.36 14.85 -5.31
CA MET A 49 2.38 14.44 -6.31
C MET A 49 1.03 14.28 -5.63
N ARG A 50 -0.03 14.69 -6.31
CA ARG A 50 -1.40 14.36 -5.93
C ARG A 50 -2.19 13.85 -7.12
N ALA A 51 -3.16 12.98 -6.86
CA ALA A 51 -4.02 12.40 -7.88
C ALA A 51 -5.34 11.91 -7.28
N VAL A 52 -6.28 11.55 -8.15
CA VAL A 52 -7.48 10.81 -7.79
C VAL A 52 -7.40 9.42 -8.39
N LEU A 53 -7.45 8.40 -7.54
CA LEU A 53 -7.56 7.01 -7.95
C LEU A 53 -9.01 6.55 -7.79
N LYS A 54 -9.58 6.03 -8.87
CA LYS A 54 -10.85 5.29 -8.84
C LYS A 54 -10.58 3.81 -9.00
N VAL A 55 -11.23 2.98 -8.19
CA VAL A 55 -11.13 1.51 -8.27
C VAL A 55 -12.55 0.95 -8.31
N GLN A 56 -12.87 0.16 -9.33
CA GLN A 56 -14.14 -0.53 -9.48
C GLN A 56 -13.91 -2.03 -9.30
N SER A 57 -14.66 -2.67 -8.39
CA SER A 57 -14.57 -4.12 -8.21
C SER A 57 -15.61 -4.83 -9.07
N LYS A 58 -15.17 -5.75 -9.92
CA LYS A 58 -16.06 -6.62 -10.70
C LYS A 58 -16.54 -7.79 -9.84
N ASP A 59 -15.61 -8.55 -9.27
CA ASP A 59 -15.87 -9.82 -8.59
C ASP A 59 -14.93 -10.11 -7.40
N GLY A 60 -14.46 -9.07 -6.69
CA GLY A 60 -13.57 -9.21 -5.53
C GLY A 60 -12.11 -9.54 -5.87
N GLU A 61 -11.90 -10.26 -6.98
CA GLU A 61 -10.58 -10.64 -7.51
C GLU A 61 -10.17 -9.81 -8.73
N THR A 62 -11.12 -9.35 -9.55
CA THR A 62 -10.84 -8.45 -10.68
C THR A 62 -11.25 -7.02 -10.34
N LEU A 63 -10.29 -6.10 -10.39
CA LEU A 63 -10.54 -4.67 -10.23
C LEU A 63 -10.16 -3.90 -11.50
N PHE A 64 -10.88 -2.82 -11.78
CA PHE A 64 -10.51 -1.82 -12.78
C PHE A 64 -10.15 -0.52 -12.08
N ALA A 65 -8.91 -0.07 -12.27
CA ALA A 65 -8.40 1.13 -11.65
C ALA A 65 -8.13 2.22 -12.70
N LYS A 66 -8.35 3.48 -12.32
CA LYS A 66 -8.04 4.64 -13.14
C LYS A 66 -7.49 5.77 -12.29
N MET A 67 -6.30 6.22 -12.64
CA MET A 67 -5.68 7.41 -12.06
C MET A 67 -6.01 8.63 -12.91
N SER A 68 -6.38 9.74 -12.25
CA SER A 68 -6.81 10.97 -12.92
C SER A 68 -6.42 12.20 -12.11
N LYS A 69 -6.48 13.38 -12.74
CA LYS A 69 -6.11 14.66 -12.12
C LYS A 69 -4.73 14.60 -11.46
N VAL A 70 -3.76 14.01 -12.16
CA VAL A 70 -2.41 13.85 -11.65
C VAL A 70 -1.70 15.19 -11.75
N GLU A 71 -1.20 15.67 -10.63
CA GLU A 71 -0.49 16.93 -10.51
C GLU A 71 0.79 16.71 -9.70
N TYR A 72 1.82 17.51 -9.99
CA TYR A 72 3.08 17.47 -9.26
C TYR A 72 3.56 18.87 -8.94
N ALA A 73 4.32 19.01 -7.85
CA ALA A 73 4.98 20.25 -7.47
C ALA A 73 6.44 19.96 -7.07
N PRO A 74 7.43 20.69 -7.62
CA PRO A 74 8.80 20.58 -7.15
C PRO A 74 8.93 21.17 -5.75
N VAL A 75 9.76 20.55 -4.92
CA VAL A 75 10.14 21.05 -3.59
C VAL A 75 11.59 21.47 -3.63
N HIS A 76 11.88 22.67 -3.15
CA HIS A 76 13.23 23.14 -2.86
C HIS A 76 13.17 24.16 -1.73
N THR A 77 13.23 23.70 -0.49
CA THR A 77 13.01 24.56 0.68
C THR A 77 13.69 24.01 1.94
N GLN A 78 13.79 24.87 2.95
CA GLN A 78 14.14 24.45 4.29
C GLN A 78 12.90 23.93 5.02
N LEU A 79 13.07 22.84 5.74
CA LEU A 79 12.04 22.22 6.56
C LEU A 79 12.55 22.13 8.00
N PRO A 80 12.45 23.23 8.79
CA PRO A 80 13.13 23.33 10.09
C PRO A 80 12.74 22.24 11.09
N ARG A 81 11.56 21.64 10.93
CA ARG A 81 11.04 20.57 11.77
C ARG A 81 11.35 19.16 11.24
N GLY A 82 12.19 19.03 10.22
CA GLY A 82 12.56 17.75 9.61
C GLY A 82 11.79 17.43 8.34
N TRP A 83 12.15 16.29 7.73
CA TRP A 83 11.64 15.85 6.43
C TRP A 83 10.14 15.51 6.42
N ASP A 84 9.56 15.20 7.58
CA ASP A 84 8.16 14.84 7.78
C ASP A 84 7.26 16.07 7.97
N SER A 85 7.85 17.24 8.20
CA SER A 85 7.10 18.47 8.42
C SER A 85 6.26 18.91 7.21
N GLU A 86 5.09 19.45 7.49
CA GLU A 86 4.14 19.95 6.49
C GLU A 86 4.77 21.09 5.64
N ILE A 87 4.57 21.01 4.33
CA ILE A 87 4.94 22.08 3.40
C ILE A 87 3.71 22.95 3.22
N PRO A 88 3.75 24.26 3.54
CA PRO A 88 2.59 25.13 3.40
C PRO A 88 2.01 25.10 1.98
N GLU A 89 0.68 25.01 1.83
CA GLU A 89 0.01 24.96 0.52
C GLU A 89 0.43 26.10 -0.42
N GLY A 90 0.64 27.30 0.12
CA GLY A 90 1.10 28.47 -0.65
C GLY A 90 2.51 28.34 -1.26
N MET A 91 3.28 27.33 -0.85
CA MET A 91 4.59 26.98 -1.43
C MET A 91 4.50 25.82 -2.43
N GLN A 92 3.32 25.22 -2.60
CA GLN A 92 3.11 24.07 -3.48
C GLN A 92 2.56 24.52 -4.84
N ASP A 93 3.46 24.80 -5.78
CA ASP A 93 3.10 25.16 -7.17
C ASP A 93 2.77 23.90 -7.99
N PHE A 94 1.58 23.34 -7.76
CA PHE A 94 1.10 22.15 -8.48
C PHE A 94 0.82 22.43 -9.94
N LYS A 95 1.38 21.57 -10.80
CA LYS A 95 1.20 21.58 -12.24
C LYS A 95 0.62 20.25 -12.71
N PRO A 96 -0.30 20.25 -13.69
CA PRO A 96 -0.79 19.02 -14.28
C PRO A 96 0.34 18.18 -14.87
N LEU A 97 0.33 16.89 -14.59
CA LEU A 97 1.17 15.91 -15.25
C LEU A 97 0.33 15.21 -16.33
N ALA A 98 0.75 15.33 -17.59
CA ALA A 98 0.04 14.71 -18.70
C ALA A 98 0.17 13.18 -18.65
N THR A 99 -0.90 12.50 -18.28
CA THR A 99 -1.02 11.03 -18.29
C THR A 99 -1.95 10.58 -19.41
N SER A 100 -1.90 9.29 -19.77
CA SER A 100 -2.82 8.68 -20.73
C SER A 100 -4.28 8.74 -20.26
N GLY A 101 -4.50 8.74 -18.94
CA GLY A 101 -5.83 8.70 -18.32
C GLY A 101 -6.59 7.40 -18.60
N LYS A 102 -5.90 6.37 -19.08
CA LYS A 102 -6.46 5.06 -19.40
C LYS A 102 -6.67 4.22 -18.13
N PRO A 103 -7.76 3.44 -18.06
CA PRO A 103 -7.91 2.46 -16.99
C PRO A 103 -6.94 1.29 -17.18
N PHE A 104 -6.70 0.53 -16.10
CA PHE A 104 -5.92 -0.70 -16.11
C PHE A 104 -6.59 -1.74 -15.21
N GLU A 105 -6.37 -3.02 -15.50
CA GLU A 105 -6.92 -4.15 -14.73
C GLU A 105 -5.93 -4.56 -13.64
N VAL A 106 -6.46 -4.84 -12.45
CA VAL A 106 -5.75 -5.40 -11.31
C VAL A 106 -6.34 -6.78 -11.03
N ARG A 107 -5.53 -7.83 -11.16
CA ARG A 107 -5.93 -9.19 -10.79
C ARG A 107 -5.39 -9.53 -9.43
N MET A 108 -6.28 -9.97 -8.57
CA MET A 108 -5.99 -10.34 -7.21
C MET A 108 -6.30 -11.81 -6.96
N GLU A 109 -5.57 -12.38 -6.02
CA GLU A 109 -5.83 -13.70 -5.46
C GLU A 109 -5.59 -13.58 -3.95
N ASN A 110 -6.58 -13.92 -3.15
CA ASN A 110 -6.49 -13.89 -1.70
C ASN A 110 -6.01 -12.56 -1.08
N GLY A 111 -6.37 -11.42 -1.69
CA GLY A 111 -5.94 -10.08 -1.23
C GLY A 111 -4.57 -9.64 -1.74
N VAL A 112 -3.90 -10.48 -2.53
CA VAL A 112 -2.59 -10.25 -3.14
C VAL A 112 -2.76 -9.88 -4.60
N ILE A 113 -2.07 -8.85 -5.08
CA ILE A 113 -2.02 -8.50 -6.50
C ILE A 113 -1.12 -9.50 -7.22
N ARG A 114 -1.66 -10.18 -8.23
CA ARG A 114 -0.92 -11.09 -9.10
C ARG A 114 -0.49 -10.43 -10.40
N GLU A 115 -1.37 -9.63 -10.98
CA GLU A 115 -1.12 -8.99 -12.28
C GLU A 115 -1.67 -7.57 -12.34
N LEU A 116 -0.96 -6.71 -13.06
CA LEU A 116 -1.40 -5.37 -13.45
C LEU A 116 -1.32 -5.26 -14.96
N ILE A 117 -2.45 -5.05 -15.62
CA ILE A 117 -2.58 -5.12 -17.07
C ILE A 117 -2.92 -3.74 -17.61
N PHE A 118 -2.01 -3.19 -18.41
CA PHE A 118 -2.11 -1.86 -19.01
C PHE A 118 -2.19 -1.96 -20.52
N ASP A 119 -2.76 -0.94 -21.16
CA ASP A 119 -2.65 -0.76 -22.61
C ASP A 119 -1.18 -0.58 -23.01
N LYS A 120 -0.81 -1.14 -24.17
CA LYS A 120 0.58 -1.17 -24.66
C LYS A 120 1.19 0.21 -24.93
N ASP A 121 0.37 1.21 -25.20
CA ASP A 121 0.80 2.59 -25.47
C ASP A 121 0.93 3.45 -24.20
N VAL A 122 0.61 2.92 -23.01
CA VAL A 122 0.87 3.61 -21.74
C VAL A 122 2.37 3.63 -21.49
N PRO A 123 2.98 4.81 -21.28
CA PRO A 123 4.42 4.91 -21.10
C PRO A 123 4.86 4.29 -19.77
N THR A 124 6.06 3.70 -19.73
CA THR A 124 6.60 2.98 -18.57
C THR A 124 6.61 3.81 -17.28
N TRP A 125 6.87 5.11 -17.37
CA TRP A 125 6.87 5.98 -16.18
C TRP A 125 5.47 6.08 -15.56
N GLU A 126 4.41 6.14 -16.36
CA GLU A 126 3.03 6.19 -15.90
C GLU A 126 2.63 4.85 -15.28
N VAL A 127 3.02 3.74 -15.91
CA VAL A 127 2.87 2.39 -15.35
C VAL A 127 3.53 2.32 -13.97
N ASN A 128 4.73 2.86 -13.78
CA ASN A 128 5.43 2.82 -12.50
C ASN A 128 4.75 3.68 -11.42
N ILE A 129 4.18 4.83 -11.77
CA ILE A 129 3.37 5.62 -10.83
C ILE A 129 2.13 4.83 -10.42
N CYS A 130 1.38 4.28 -11.38
CA CYS A 130 0.20 3.46 -11.10
C CYS A 130 0.53 2.26 -10.20
N LYS A 131 1.62 1.54 -10.51
CA LYS A 131 2.12 0.45 -9.68
C LYS A 131 2.41 0.91 -8.25
N GLY A 132 3.14 2.02 -8.08
CA GLY A 132 3.54 2.51 -6.76
C GLY A 132 2.37 2.87 -5.86
N VAL A 133 1.30 3.40 -6.46
CA VAL A 133 0.05 3.73 -5.77
C VAL A 133 -0.76 2.46 -5.45
N VAL A 134 -0.98 1.59 -6.44
CA VAL A 134 -1.90 0.45 -6.28
C VAL A 134 -1.33 -0.63 -5.37
N THR A 135 -0.01 -0.81 -5.32
CA THR A 135 0.60 -1.76 -4.38
C THR A 135 0.35 -1.39 -2.91
N GLN A 136 0.02 -0.12 -2.61
CA GLN A 136 -0.38 0.28 -1.25
C GLN A 136 -1.74 -0.32 -0.83
N LEU A 137 -2.57 -0.70 -1.81
CA LEU A 137 -3.89 -1.27 -1.57
C LEU A 137 -3.88 -2.79 -1.39
N GLN A 138 -2.76 -3.45 -1.71
CA GLN A 138 -2.60 -4.87 -1.44
C GLN A 138 -2.60 -5.08 0.07
N VAL A 139 -3.31 -6.08 0.58
CA VAL A 139 -3.24 -6.46 2.01
C VAL A 139 -3.40 -7.97 2.10
N ASP A 140 -2.30 -8.67 2.35
CA ASP A 140 -2.28 -10.13 2.48
C ASP A 140 -2.69 -10.55 3.90
N THR A 141 -3.96 -10.35 4.29
CA THR A 141 -4.43 -10.64 5.66
C THR A 141 -4.48 -12.13 6.02
N GLN A 142 -4.40 -13.02 5.02
CA GLN A 142 -4.43 -14.47 5.23
C GLN A 142 -3.05 -15.11 5.17
N GLY A 143 -1.99 -14.33 4.88
CA GLY A 143 -0.65 -14.85 4.78
C GLY A 143 -0.44 -15.76 3.56
N GLU A 144 -1.10 -15.45 2.45
CA GLU A 144 -0.95 -16.12 1.14
C GLU A 144 0.52 -16.24 0.72
N ASN A 145 1.32 -15.20 0.94
CA ASN A 145 2.77 -15.21 0.67
C ASN A 145 3.61 -15.32 1.96
N MET A 146 3.06 -15.88 3.04
CA MET A 146 3.77 -16.02 4.31
C MET A 146 5.02 -16.89 4.14
N ILE A 147 6.14 -16.39 4.65
CA ILE A 147 7.39 -17.14 4.73
C ILE A 147 7.61 -17.69 6.13
N ALA A 148 8.24 -18.85 6.22
CA ALA A 148 8.49 -19.51 7.50
C ALA A 148 9.39 -18.65 8.41
N SER A 149 8.92 -18.37 9.62
CA SER A 149 9.68 -17.70 10.67
C SER A 149 9.21 -18.23 12.03
N ARG A 150 10.15 -18.36 12.97
CA ARG A 150 9.85 -18.79 14.35
C ARG A 150 8.97 -17.80 15.11
N ASN A 151 8.94 -16.54 14.66
CA ASN A 151 8.20 -15.46 15.30
C ASN A 151 6.85 -15.19 14.63
N ASN A 152 6.46 -15.98 13.62
CA ASN A 152 5.15 -15.81 13.00
C ASN A 152 4.06 -16.18 14.00
N GLN A 153 3.12 -15.26 14.17
CA GLN A 153 1.82 -15.46 14.77
C GLN A 153 0.83 -15.45 13.63
N SER A 154 0.38 -16.64 13.25
CA SER A 154 -0.59 -16.81 12.17
C SER A 154 -1.86 -16.00 12.45
N PRO A 155 -2.52 -15.49 11.41
CA PRO A 155 -3.87 -14.93 11.52
C PRO A 155 -4.87 -16.07 11.79
N ASP A 156 -4.80 -16.71 12.95
CA ASP A 156 -5.81 -17.65 13.41
C ASP A 156 -7.06 -16.88 13.80
N SER A 157 -8.22 -17.37 13.34
CA SER A 157 -9.51 -16.66 13.43
C SER A 157 -9.98 -16.28 14.84
N GLU A 158 -9.38 -16.84 15.90
CA GLU A 158 -9.75 -16.56 17.28
C GLU A 158 -8.97 -15.39 17.90
N GLN A 159 -7.81 -15.02 17.35
CA GLN A 159 -7.00 -13.91 17.85
C GLN A 159 -7.26 -12.65 17.01
N ASN A 160 -7.51 -11.52 17.67
CA ASN A 160 -7.75 -10.24 16.99
C ASN A 160 -6.46 -9.55 16.53
N ASN A 161 -5.35 -10.28 16.50
CA ASN A 161 -4.03 -9.80 16.16
C ASN A 161 -3.24 -10.89 15.42
N ALA A 162 -2.34 -10.47 14.53
CA ALA A 162 -1.45 -11.35 13.79
C ALA A 162 -0.14 -10.63 13.47
N MET A 163 0.97 -11.37 13.46
CA MET A 163 2.27 -10.81 13.12
C MET A 163 3.06 -11.84 12.32
N TYR A 164 3.31 -11.59 11.05
CA TYR A 164 3.98 -12.56 10.18
C TYR A 164 4.77 -11.89 9.08
N LYS A 165 5.76 -12.62 8.58
CA LYS A 165 6.58 -12.19 7.45
C LYS A 165 6.03 -12.76 6.15
N THR A 166 6.00 -11.94 5.11
CA THR A 166 5.65 -12.34 3.75
C THR A 166 6.75 -11.94 2.76
N MET A 167 6.72 -12.52 1.57
CA MET A 167 7.50 -12.03 0.43
C MET A 167 6.60 -11.31 -0.57
N GLU A 168 6.66 -9.98 -0.58
CA GLU A 168 5.73 -9.13 -1.34
C GLU A 168 6.41 -8.52 -2.57
N ASP A 169 5.75 -8.59 -3.74
CA ASP A 169 6.20 -7.93 -4.96
C ASP A 169 5.69 -6.48 -5.04
N SER A 170 6.53 -5.58 -5.54
CA SER A 170 6.25 -4.15 -5.59
C SER A 170 7.10 -3.44 -6.65
N VAL A 171 6.93 -2.12 -6.81
CA VAL A 171 7.76 -1.32 -7.73
C VAL A 171 9.26 -1.45 -7.47
N GLY A 172 9.68 -1.60 -6.20
CA GLY A 172 11.09 -1.75 -5.83
C GLY A 172 11.64 -3.17 -6.04
N GLY A 173 10.82 -4.11 -6.49
CA GLY A 173 11.11 -5.54 -6.54
C GLY A 173 10.42 -6.30 -5.40
N THR A 174 10.84 -7.56 -5.25
CA THR A 174 10.22 -8.53 -4.34
C THR A 174 11.04 -8.61 -3.06
N CYS A 175 10.49 -8.13 -1.93
CA CYS A 175 11.19 -8.06 -0.64
C CYS A 175 10.37 -8.59 0.54
N GLU A 176 11.07 -8.90 1.63
CA GLU A 176 10.44 -9.33 2.88
C GLU A 176 9.63 -8.16 3.46
N VAL A 177 8.39 -8.46 3.86
CA VAL A 177 7.49 -7.51 4.52
C VAL A 177 6.97 -8.15 5.80
N LEU A 178 7.18 -7.46 6.93
CA LEU A 178 6.56 -7.78 8.21
C LEU A 178 5.19 -7.13 8.28
N TYR A 179 4.15 -7.94 8.45
CA TYR A 179 2.81 -7.52 8.80
C TYR A 179 2.65 -7.55 10.31
N ASP A 180 2.06 -6.50 10.86
CA ASP A 180 1.60 -6.39 12.25
C ASP A 180 0.16 -5.89 12.23
N ILE A 181 -0.77 -6.78 12.57
CA ILE A 181 -2.22 -6.59 12.49
C ILE A 181 -2.77 -6.58 13.90
N ASN A 182 -3.49 -5.53 14.27
CA ASN A 182 -4.11 -5.41 15.59
C ASN A 182 -5.53 -4.84 15.46
N ALA A 183 -6.44 -5.26 16.34
CA ALA A 183 -7.71 -4.57 16.49
C ALA A 183 -7.47 -3.13 16.98
N ALA A 184 -8.01 -2.15 16.25
CA ALA A 184 -7.91 -0.76 16.62
C ALA A 184 -8.75 -0.50 17.90
N PRO A 185 -8.25 0.31 18.85
CA PRO A 185 -9.05 0.75 19.98
C PRO A 185 -10.35 1.42 19.52
N GLU A 186 -11.46 1.20 20.23
CA GLU A 186 -12.78 1.68 19.81
C GLU A 186 -12.81 3.21 19.59
N SER A 187 -12.13 3.96 20.47
CA SER A 187 -12.01 5.41 20.35
C SER A 187 -11.30 5.87 19.08
N MET A 188 -10.34 5.08 18.57
CA MET A 188 -9.65 5.32 17.30
C MET A 188 -10.55 4.94 16.13
N ALA A 189 -11.17 3.76 16.18
CA ALA A 189 -12.11 3.28 15.18
C ALA A 189 -13.24 4.29 14.93
N GLN A 190 -13.87 4.80 15.99
CA GLN A 190 -14.93 5.81 15.89
C GLN A 190 -14.43 7.12 15.24
N GLN A 191 -13.21 7.57 15.53
CA GLN A 191 -12.64 8.79 14.94
C GLN A 191 -12.36 8.63 13.44
N ILE A 192 -11.77 7.51 13.04
CA ILE A 192 -11.49 7.20 11.63
C ILE A 192 -12.80 7.14 10.85
N MET A 193 -13.78 6.39 11.35
CA MET A 193 -15.04 6.17 10.65
C MET A 193 -15.87 7.45 10.50
N ARG A 194 -15.82 8.38 11.46
CA ARG A 194 -16.47 9.70 11.34
C ARG A 194 -15.90 10.57 10.21
N ARG A 195 -14.67 10.30 9.76
CA ARG A 195 -14.01 11.05 8.68
C ARG A 195 -14.26 10.43 7.30
N LEU A 196 -14.74 9.18 7.23
CA LEU A 196 -14.99 8.49 5.98
C LEU A 196 -16.37 8.88 5.39
N PRO A 197 -16.41 9.50 4.20
CA PRO A 197 -17.67 9.87 3.57
C PRO A 197 -18.53 8.64 3.28
N GLY A 198 -19.82 8.69 3.64
CA GLY A 198 -20.79 7.63 3.29
C GLY A 198 -20.71 6.34 4.12
N VAL A 199 -19.83 6.28 5.12
CA VAL A 199 -19.72 5.12 6.03
C VAL A 199 -20.45 5.42 7.34
N GLN A 200 -21.55 4.71 7.61
CA GLN A 200 -22.20 4.75 8.92
C GLN A 200 -21.58 3.68 9.81
N TYR A 201 -20.76 4.09 10.79
CA TYR A 201 -20.21 3.16 11.78
C TYR A 201 -21.34 2.49 12.56
N ARG A 202 -21.44 1.17 12.46
CA ARG A 202 -22.35 0.39 13.29
C ARG A 202 -21.60 -0.04 14.54
N THR A 203 -22.17 0.24 15.71
CA THR A 203 -21.63 -0.22 16.99
C THR A 203 -21.40 -1.74 16.93
N GLY A 204 -20.14 -2.17 17.12
CA GLY A 204 -19.72 -3.57 17.03
C GLY A 204 -18.93 -3.94 15.77
N GLU A 205 -18.77 -3.05 14.79
CA GLU A 205 -17.84 -3.27 13.67
C GLU A 205 -16.39 -3.16 14.14
N LYS A 206 -15.61 -4.22 13.89
CA LYS A 206 -14.17 -4.26 14.19
C LYS A 206 -13.41 -3.48 13.12
N VAL A 207 -12.56 -2.57 13.57
CA VAL A 207 -11.57 -1.88 12.74
C VAL A 207 -10.21 -2.46 13.09
N TYR A 208 -9.40 -2.72 12.08
CA TYR A 208 -8.04 -3.22 12.26
C TYR A 208 -7.03 -2.17 11.82
N GLU A 209 -5.98 -2.02 12.60
CA GLU A 209 -4.75 -1.33 12.19
C GLU A 209 -3.81 -2.38 11.61
N ILE A 210 -3.32 -2.12 10.40
CA ILE A 210 -2.38 -2.99 9.70
C ILE A 210 -1.13 -2.18 9.40
N MET A 211 -0.03 -2.55 10.04
CA MET A 211 1.29 -1.97 9.79
C MET A 211 2.10 -2.93 8.92
N LYS A 212 2.68 -2.39 7.86
CA LYS A 212 3.63 -3.10 7.00
C LYS A 212 5.01 -2.48 7.11
N THR A 213 5.99 -3.28 7.47
CA THR A 213 7.41 -2.86 7.47
C THR A 213 8.17 -3.66 6.42
N LYS A 214 8.66 -2.96 5.39
CA LYS A 214 9.41 -3.58 4.30
C LYS A 214 10.91 -3.54 4.56
N ASP A 215 11.56 -4.69 4.47
CA ASP A 215 13.02 -4.81 4.57
C ASP A 215 13.65 -4.73 3.17
N PHE A 216 14.26 -3.58 2.85
CA PHE A 216 14.95 -3.39 1.57
C PHE A 216 16.33 -4.07 1.49
N SER A 217 16.87 -4.52 2.62
CA SER A 217 18.08 -5.34 2.66
C SER A 217 17.76 -6.78 2.28
N ASN A 218 16.58 -7.29 2.67
CA ASN A 218 16.13 -8.64 2.37
C ASN A 218 15.16 -8.69 1.17
N CYS A 219 15.72 -8.72 -0.05
CA CYS A 219 14.96 -8.82 -1.29
C CYS A 219 15.41 -9.99 -2.16
N ARG A 220 14.45 -10.80 -2.64
CA ARG A 220 14.72 -11.86 -3.63
C ARG A 220 15.11 -11.27 -4.98
N ARG A 221 14.52 -10.14 -5.34
CA ARG A 221 14.81 -9.37 -6.56
C ARG A 221 14.75 -7.89 -6.25
N ARG A 222 15.77 -7.14 -6.69
CA ARG A 222 15.80 -5.69 -6.60
C ARG A 222 15.62 -5.09 -7.99
N ALA A 223 14.75 -4.11 -8.12
CA ALA A 223 14.63 -3.31 -9.33
C ALA A 223 15.65 -2.16 -9.26
N ALA A 224 16.92 -2.44 -9.58
CA ALA A 224 17.99 -1.45 -9.62
C ALA A 224 18.74 -1.52 -10.96
N VAL A 225 19.05 -0.35 -11.51
CA VAL A 225 19.90 -0.23 -12.70
C VAL A 225 21.21 0.41 -12.27
N HIS A 226 22.31 -0.30 -12.52
CA HIS A 226 23.66 0.20 -12.28
C HIS A 226 24.34 0.44 -13.63
N PHE A 227 24.83 1.66 -13.87
CA PHE A 227 25.67 1.98 -15.03
C PHE A 227 27.10 2.28 -14.57
N GLY A 228 28.09 1.69 -15.24
CA GLY A 228 29.51 1.98 -15.02
C GLY A 228 30.17 1.27 -13.82
N VAL A 229 29.43 0.47 -13.04
CA VAL A 229 29.98 -0.34 -11.94
C VAL A 229 30.29 -1.75 -12.45
N THR A 230 31.55 -2.03 -12.75
CA THR A 230 32.01 -3.37 -13.11
C THR A 230 32.11 -4.24 -11.85
N GLY A 231 31.01 -4.88 -11.46
CA GLY A 231 30.96 -6.15 -10.70
C GLY A 231 31.68 -6.29 -9.36
N GLY A 232 32.20 -5.21 -8.75
CA GLY A 232 33.06 -5.31 -7.56
C GLY A 232 32.63 -4.46 -6.35
N MET A 233 31.45 -3.83 -6.39
CA MET A 233 30.94 -3.07 -5.25
C MET A 233 29.55 -3.59 -4.88
N ASP A 234 29.50 -4.39 -3.82
CA ASP A 234 28.25 -4.77 -3.14
C ASP A 234 27.70 -3.51 -2.45
N PHE A 235 26.97 -2.70 -3.22
CA PHE A 235 26.24 -1.57 -2.65
C PHE A 235 25.02 -2.12 -1.90
N GLU A 236 25.14 -2.23 -0.58
CA GLU A 236 23.98 -2.45 0.29
C GLU A 236 23.23 -1.12 0.48
N PRO A 237 21.90 -1.08 0.30
CA PRO A 237 21.09 0.06 0.73
C PRO A 237 21.35 0.31 2.22
N GLY A 238 21.46 1.58 2.60
CA GLY A 238 21.59 1.95 4.01
C GLY A 238 20.44 1.34 4.82
N SER A 239 20.75 0.46 5.78
CA SER A 239 19.75 -0.09 6.69
C SER A 239 19.43 0.94 7.75
N SER A 240 18.16 1.27 7.95
CA SER A 240 17.70 1.95 9.16
C SER A 240 17.73 0.95 10.33
N LYS A 241 18.92 0.64 10.83
CA LYS A 241 19.10 -0.13 12.08
C LYS A 241 19.10 0.76 13.34
N GLU A 242 18.91 2.06 13.16
CA GLU A 242 18.65 2.99 14.25
C GLU A 242 17.16 2.88 14.60
N GLY A 243 16.87 2.14 15.67
CA GLY A 243 15.54 2.09 16.25
C GLY A 243 15.05 3.50 16.56
N LEU A 244 13.75 3.72 16.40
CA LEU A 244 13.03 4.85 16.97
C LEU A 244 13.18 4.80 18.50
N VAL A 245 14.26 5.37 19.02
CA VAL A 245 14.34 5.75 20.43
C VAL A 245 13.70 7.13 20.52
N LYS A 246 12.55 7.16 21.19
CA LYS A 246 11.84 8.37 21.59
C LYS A 246 12.72 9.29 22.43
#